data_AF-A0A6M7WMA0-F1
#
_entry.id   AF-A0A6M7WMA0-F1
#
_cell.length_a   1.000
_cell.length_b   1.000
_cell.length_c   1.000
_cell.angle_alpha   90.00
_cell.angle_beta   90.00
_cell.angle_gamma   90.00
#
_symmetry.space_group_name_H-M   'P 1'
#
loop_
_entity.id
_entity.type
_entity.pdbx_description
1 polymer ?
#
loop_
_entity_poly.entity_id
_entity_poly.type
_entity_poly.pdbx_seq_one_letter_code
_entity_poly.pdbx_strand_id
1 'polypeptide(L)'
;MRRFAPALAAVTLAASASIPSVHAATVPCEQTLKSLRAAEATATLSAADKTKVSELETKGIERCNADDDKRADDFFAQAMKVMGK
;
A
#
# COMPACT_ATOMS: atom_id res chain seq x y z
N MET A 1 28.82 62.11 8.43
CA MET A 1 28.00 60.98 8.91
C MET A 1 27.68 60.06 7.74
N ARG A 2 28.41 58.95 7.59
CA ARG A 2 28.33 58.07 6.41
C ARG A 2 28.18 56.60 6.84
N ARG A 3 26.91 56.26 7.07
CA ARG A 3 26.15 55.04 6.77
C ARG A 3 26.85 53.66 6.91
N PHE A 4 26.36 52.92 7.91
CA PHE A 4 25.94 51.50 7.92
C PHE A 4 26.81 50.44 7.20
N ALA A 5 27.45 49.57 7.99
CA ALA A 5 27.61 48.13 7.70
C ALA A 5 26.21 47.45 7.75
N PRO A 6 25.91 46.27 7.13
CA PRO A 6 26.71 45.04 7.21
C PRO A 6 26.56 43.99 6.06
N ALA A 7 27.21 42.84 6.28
CA ALA A 7 26.73 41.46 6.04
C ALA A 7 26.95 40.75 4.69
N LEU A 8 27.75 39.67 4.82
CA LEU A 8 27.79 38.43 4.04
C LEU A 8 26.42 37.93 3.54
N ALA A 9 26.38 37.43 2.31
CA ALA A 9 25.43 36.39 1.91
C ALA A 9 26.02 35.54 0.76
N ALA A 10 26.60 34.40 1.10
CA ALA A 10 26.90 33.34 0.14
C ALA A 10 25.62 32.50 -0.04
N VAL A 11 25.02 32.55 -1.23
CA VAL A 11 23.86 31.72 -1.60
C VAL A 11 24.38 30.46 -2.29
N THR A 12 24.43 29.35 -1.56
CA THR A 12 24.60 28.02 -2.15
C THR A 12 23.22 27.52 -2.61
N LEU A 13 23.02 27.47 -3.93
CA LEU A 13 21.80 26.94 -4.54
C LEU A 13 21.90 25.41 -4.58
N ALA A 14 21.36 24.74 -3.56
CA ALA A 14 21.19 23.29 -3.58
C ALA A 14 20.02 22.92 -4.49
N ALA A 15 20.32 22.46 -5.71
CA ALA A 15 19.34 21.87 -6.60
C ALA A 15 18.96 20.47 -6.08
N SER A 16 17.94 20.40 -5.25
CA SER A 16 17.30 19.13 -4.89
C SER A 16 16.57 18.59 -6.12
N ALA A 17 17.18 17.61 -6.78
CA ALA A 17 16.54 16.84 -7.84
C ALA A 17 15.33 16.11 -7.27
N SER A 18 14.13 16.55 -7.64
CA SER A 18 12.89 15.83 -7.35
C SER A 18 12.90 14.51 -8.12
N ILE A 19 12.99 13.40 -7.40
CA ILE A 19 12.81 12.07 -7.99
C ILE A 19 11.34 12.00 -8.42
N PRO A 20 11.03 11.67 -9.70
CA PRO A 20 9.66 11.43 -10.09
C PRO A 20 9.16 10.17 -9.38
N SER A 21 8.23 10.33 -8.45
CA SER A 21 7.42 9.22 -7.96
C SER A 21 6.59 8.71 -9.14
N VAL A 22 7.01 7.58 -9.70
CA VAL A 22 6.17 6.77 -10.58
C VAL A 22 4.98 6.35 -9.74
N HIS A 23 3.87 7.07 -9.90
CA HIS A 23 2.60 6.67 -9.32
C HIS A 23 2.11 5.50 -10.17
N ALA A 24 2.45 4.28 -9.75
CA ALA A 24 1.74 3.09 -10.21
C ALA A 24 0.25 3.34 -9.91
N ALA A 25 -0.60 3.25 -10.94
CA ALA A 25 -2.04 3.35 -10.75
C ALA A 25 -2.43 2.36 -9.65
N THR A 26 -2.97 2.87 -8.55
CA THR A 26 -3.43 2.02 -7.46
C THR A 26 -4.53 1.13 -8.02
N VAL A 27 -4.30 -0.18 -7.98
CA VAL A 27 -5.31 -1.16 -8.35
C VAL A 27 -6.41 -1.07 -7.29
N PRO A 28 -7.69 -0.91 -7.66
CA PRO A 28 -8.78 -0.90 -6.68
C PRO A 28 -8.79 -2.18 -5.84
N CYS A 29 -9.10 -2.08 -4.56
CA CYS A 29 -9.06 -3.22 -3.64
C CYS A 29 -9.97 -4.38 -4.09
N GLU A 30 -11.03 -4.12 -4.86
CA GLU A 30 -11.92 -5.13 -5.44
C GLU A 30 -11.20 -6.04 -6.44
N GLN A 31 -10.19 -5.53 -7.13
CA GLN A 31 -9.40 -6.33 -8.07
C GLN A 31 -8.43 -7.26 -7.33
N THR A 32 -7.87 -6.80 -6.21
CA THR A 32 -7.08 -7.63 -5.30
C THR A 32 -7.97 -8.71 -4.65
N LEU A 33 -9.16 -8.33 -4.18
CA LEU A 33 -10.17 -9.26 -3.64
C LEU A 33 -10.60 -10.31 -4.68
N LYS A 34 -10.82 -9.91 -5.93
CA LYS A 34 -11.15 -10.84 -7.01
C LYS A 34 -10.02 -11.86 -7.24
N SER A 35 -8.77 -11.41 -7.18
CA SER A 35 -7.60 -12.29 -7.31
C SER A 35 -7.49 -13.26 -6.14
N LEU A 36 -7.74 -12.78 -4.92
CA LEU A 36 -7.82 -13.61 -3.72
C LEU A 36 -8.88 -14.70 -3.86
N ARG A 37 -10.11 -14.36 -4.25
CA ARG A 37 -11.20 -15.35 -4.44
C ARG A 37 -10.92 -16.36 -5.54
N ALA A 38 -10.28 -15.94 -6.63
CA ALA A 38 -9.85 -16.87 -7.68
C ALA A 38 -8.78 -17.85 -7.17
N ALA A 39 -7.84 -17.36 -6.35
CA ALA A 39 -6.86 -18.18 -5.68
C ALA A 39 -7.51 -19.18 -4.71
N GLU A 40 -8.44 -18.72 -3.88
CA GLU A 40 -9.20 -19.54 -2.94
C GLU A 40 -9.99 -20.66 -3.62
N ALA A 41 -10.66 -20.35 -4.74
CA ALA A 41 -11.46 -21.33 -5.49
C ALA A 41 -10.64 -22.52 -6.03
N THR A 42 -9.33 -22.36 -6.16
CA THR A 42 -8.41 -23.40 -6.64
C THR A 42 -7.52 -23.99 -5.55
N ALA A 43 -7.56 -23.44 -4.33
CA ALA A 43 -6.69 -23.85 -3.25
C ALA A 43 -7.26 -25.08 -2.52
N THR A 44 -6.39 -26.06 -2.27
CA THR A 44 -6.68 -27.15 -1.33
C THR A 44 -6.12 -26.77 0.03
N LEU A 45 -6.97 -26.27 0.91
CA LEU A 45 -6.59 -25.74 2.22
C LEU A 45 -7.01 -26.68 3.35
N SER A 46 -6.19 -26.73 4.41
CA SER A 46 -6.58 -27.33 5.69
C SER A 46 -7.76 -26.55 6.30
N ALA A 47 -8.47 -27.13 7.27
CA ALA A 47 -9.55 -26.42 7.95
C ALA A 47 -9.05 -25.14 8.65
N ALA A 48 -7.86 -25.19 9.26
CA ALA A 48 -7.25 -24.04 9.92
C ALA A 48 -6.91 -22.93 8.93
N ASP A 49 -6.33 -23.28 7.77
CA ASP A 49 -5.97 -22.29 6.74
C ASP A 49 -7.22 -21.68 6.11
N LYS A 50 -8.29 -22.46 5.89
CA LYS A 50 -9.58 -21.92 5.42
C LYS A 50 -10.14 -20.87 6.37
N THR A 51 -10.17 -21.16 7.67
CA THR A 51 -10.60 -20.19 8.68
C THR A 51 -9.72 -18.94 8.63
N LYS A 52 -8.40 -19.11 8.55
CA LYS A 52 -7.47 -17.98 8.54
C LYS A 52 -7.64 -17.10 7.31
N VAL A 53 -7.80 -17.70 6.13
CA VAL A 53 -8.05 -17.01 4.87
C VAL A 53 -9.37 -16.24 4.93
N SER A 54 -10.46 -16.88 5.39
CA SER A 54 -11.77 -16.23 5.52
C SER A 54 -11.78 -15.04 6.49
N GLU A 55 -11.06 -15.13 7.62
CA GLU A 55 -10.88 -14.01 8.55
C GLU A 55 -10.16 -12.83 7.90
N LEU A 56 -9.11 -13.10 7.11
CA LEU A 56 -8.32 -12.09 6.43
C LEU A 56 -9.10 -11.46 5.27
N GLU A 57 -9.83 -12.27 4.49
CA GLU A 57 -10.74 -11.79 3.45
C GLU A 57 -11.80 -10.87 4.04
N THR A 58 -12.45 -11.28 5.13
CA THR A 58 -13.48 -10.47 5.82
C THR A 58 -12.92 -9.13 6.27
N LYS A 59 -11.76 -9.12 6.94
CA LYS A 59 -11.08 -7.88 7.37
C LYS A 59 -10.68 -7.01 6.18
N GLY A 60 -10.22 -7.63 5.09
CA GLY A 60 -9.88 -6.91 3.88
C GLY A 60 -11.11 -6.26 3.24
N ILE A 61 -12.25 -6.96 3.18
CA ILE A 61 -13.52 -6.41 2.69
C ILE A 61 -14.00 -5.24 3.56
N GLU A 62 -13.93 -5.36 4.89
CA GLU A 62 -14.29 -4.26 5.80
C GLU A 62 -13.45 -3.01 5.56
N ARG A 63 -12.15 -3.16 5.27
CA ARG A 63 -11.26 -2.05 4.93
C ARG A 63 -11.51 -1.49 3.54
N CYS A 64 -11.74 -2.37 2.56
CA CYS A 64 -12.04 -2.00 1.17
C CYS A 64 -13.35 -1.19 1.10
N ASN A 65 -14.41 -1.64 1.78
CA ASN A 65 -15.67 -0.89 1.89
C ASN A 65 -15.54 0.46 2.62
N ALA A 66 -14.46 0.66 3.38
CA ALA A 66 -14.15 1.91 4.06
C ALA A 66 -13.18 2.80 3.26
N ASP A 67 -12.98 2.51 1.96
CA ASP A 67 -12.02 3.14 1.05
C ASP A 67 -10.58 3.13 1.59
N ASP A 68 -10.26 2.17 2.47
CA ASP A 68 -8.92 1.95 3.00
C ASP A 68 -8.22 0.82 2.24
N ASP A 69 -7.96 1.11 0.97
CA ASP A 69 -7.41 0.16 0.00
C ASP A 69 -6.08 -0.43 0.49
N LYS A 70 -5.24 0.41 1.10
CA LYS A 70 -3.93 -0.02 1.58
C LYS A 70 -4.04 -1.12 2.64
N ARG A 71 -4.88 -0.94 3.66
CA ARG A 71 -5.05 -1.97 4.69
C ARG A 71 -5.82 -3.16 4.16
N ALA A 72 -6.73 -2.97 3.22
CA ALA A 72 -7.43 -4.06 2.54
C ALA A 72 -6.43 -4.98 1.80
N ASP A 73 -5.58 -4.38 0.95
CA ASP A 73 -4.55 -5.09 0.19
C ASP A 73 -3.57 -5.81 1.10
N ASP A 74 -3.18 -5.22 2.23
CA ASP A 74 -2.31 -5.88 3.21
C ASP A 74 -2.96 -7.15 3.80
N PHE A 75 -4.28 -7.13 4.06
CA PHE A 75 -5.01 -8.33 4.51
C PHE A 75 -5.14 -9.37 3.40
N PHE A 76 -5.47 -8.95 2.18
CA PHE A 76 -5.56 -9.87 1.03
C PHE A 76 -4.22 -10.52 0.71
N ALA A 77 -3.10 -9.77 0.79
CA ALA A 77 -1.76 -10.30 0.62
C ALA A 77 -1.39 -11.31 1.71
N GLN A 78 -1.82 -11.09 2.96
CA GLN A 78 -1.65 -12.09 4.03
C GLN A 78 -2.46 -13.36 3.73
N ALA A 79 -3.69 -13.24 3.23
CA ALA A 79 -4.51 -14.39 2.87
C ALA A 79 -3.87 -15.19 1.73
N MET A 80 -3.33 -14.51 0.71
CA MET A 80 -2.58 -15.13 -0.38
C MET A 80 -1.37 -15.92 0.13
N LYS A 81 -0.61 -15.38 1.10
CA LYS A 81 0.52 -16.09 1.72
C LYS A 81 0.10 -17.36 2.45
N VAL A 82 -1.05 -17.34 3.15
CA VAL A 82 -1.60 -18.54 3.81
C VAL A 82 -1.90 -19.65 2.78
N MET A 83 -2.33 -19.27 1.58
CA MET A 83 -2.56 -20.19 0.47
C MET A 83 -1.31 -20.56 -0.33
N GLY A 84 -0.13 -20.07 0.07
CA GLY A 84 1.13 -20.29 -0.65
C GLY A 84 1.23 -19.59 -2.00
N LYS A 85 0.53 -18.47 -2.18
CA LYS A 85 0.57 -17.63 -3.39
C LYS A 85 1.50 -16.43 -3.24
#